data_AF-A9DGT6-F1
#
_entry.id   AF-A9DGT6-F1
#
_cell.length_a   1.000
_cell.length_b   1.000
_cell.length_c   1.000
_cell.angle_alpha   90.00
_cell.angle_beta   90.00
_cell.angle_gamma   90.00
#
_symmetry.space_group_name_H-M   'P 1'
#
loop_
_entity.id
_entity.type
_entity.pdbx_description
1 polymer ?
#
loop_
_entity_poly.entity_id
_entity_poly.type
_entity_poly.pdbx_seq_one_letter_code
_entity_poly.pdbx_strand_id
1 'polypeptide(L)'
;MLALAISVLYVIYKPILLLKEIVMDLSKGNGDLTRRLEVKNQDDLGQISQGINQFIANLQSMMLEVLQSSTHIDSSVERLKSETEANNHILAAHATETEKIVAAIEEMSETTSNETVNLATANHQLRLIVEQFKLS
;
A
#
# COMPACT_ATOMS: atom_id res chain seq x y z
N MET A 1 -13.34 -38.84 -56.71
CA MET A 1 -14.46 -38.32 -55.89
C MET A 1 -14.19 -38.52 -54.39
N LEU A 2 -14.11 -39.76 -53.89
CA LEU A 2 -13.90 -40.02 -52.45
C LEU A 2 -12.58 -39.44 -51.90
N ALA A 3 -11.46 -39.63 -52.59
CA ALA A 3 -10.17 -39.06 -52.19
C ALA A 3 -10.17 -37.51 -52.16
N LEU A 4 -10.86 -36.88 -53.13
CA LEU A 4 -11.02 -35.43 -53.17
C LEU A 4 -11.88 -34.93 -52.00
N ALA A 5 -12.98 -35.61 -51.71
CA ALA A 5 -13.85 -35.28 -50.58
C ALA A 5 -13.12 -35.41 -49.24
N ILE A 6 -12.32 -36.47 -49.05
CA ILE A 6 -11.48 -36.65 -47.85
C ILE A 6 -10.45 -35.52 -47.73
N SER A 7 -9.80 -35.17 -48.84
CA SER A 7 -8.80 -34.08 -48.85
C SER A 7 -9.43 -32.74 -48.47
N VAL A 8 -10.61 -32.41 -49.00
CA VAL A 8 -11.33 -31.17 -48.66
C VAL A 8 -11.76 -31.16 -47.20
N LEU A 9 -12.33 -32.27 -46.71
CA LEU A 9 -12.75 -32.39 -45.31
C LEU A 9 -11.55 -32.20 -44.36
N TYR A 10 -10.40 -32.78 -44.69
CA TYR A 10 -9.19 -32.65 -43.89
C TYR A 10 -8.68 -31.19 -43.81
N VAL A 11 -8.70 -30.46 -44.93
CA VAL A 11 -8.29 -29.06 -44.99
C VAL A 11 -9.18 -28.16 -44.14
N ILE A 12 -10.50 -28.39 -44.16
CA ILE A 12 -11.47 -27.60 -43.39
C ILE A 12 -11.46 -27.96 -41.90
N TYR A 13 -11.23 -29.23 -41.56
CA TYR A 13 -11.29 -29.70 -40.16
C TYR A 13 -10.05 -29.33 -39.33
N LYS A 14 -8.87 -29.23 -39.97
CA LYS A 14 -7.62 -28.87 -39.30
C LYS A 14 -7.67 -27.53 -38.52
N PRO A 15 -8.13 -26.40 -39.08
CA PRO A 15 -8.23 -25.14 -38.34
C PRO A 15 -9.24 -25.18 -37.19
N ILE A 16 -10.32 -25.97 -37.31
CA ILE A 16 -11.32 -26.14 -36.23
C ILE A 16 -10.70 -26.82 -35.00
N LEU A 17 -9.86 -27.84 -35.22
CA LEU A 17 -9.13 -28.52 -34.15
C LEU A 17 -8.18 -27.58 -33.40
N LEU A 18 -7.44 -26.74 -34.13
CA LEU A 18 -6.53 -25.76 -33.54
C LEU A 18 -7.29 -24.70 -32.72
N LEU A 19 -8.41 -24.21 -33.25
CA LEU A 19 -9.29 -23.29 -32.53
C LEU A 19 -9.79 -23.92 -31.22
N LYS A 20 -10.26 -25.17 -31.27
CA LYS A 20 -10.69 -25.91 -30.09
C LYS A 20 -9.58 -26.04 -29.05
N GLU A 21 -8.37 -26.39 -29.49
CA GLU A 21 -7.23 -26.59 -28.60
C GLU A 21 -6.89 -25.29 -27.85
N ILE A 22 -6.77 -24.17 -28.56
CA ILE A 22 -6.46 -22.88 -27.94
C ILE A 22 -7.58 -22.44 -26.99
N VAL A 23 -8.85 -22.56 -27.39
CA VAL A 23 -9.97 -22.18 -26.51
C VAL A 23 -10.03 -23.06 -25.27
N MET A 24 -9.78 -24.36 -25.39
CA MET A 24 -9.71 -25.28 -24.25
C MET A 24 -8.50 -25.02 -23.35
N ASP A 25 -7.39 -24.54 -23.90
CA ASP A 25 -6.20 -24.19 -23.13
C ASP A 25 -6.43 -22.89 -22.34
N LEU A 26 -7.00 -21.87 -22.99
CA LEU A 26 -7.42 -20.62 -22.37
C LEU A 26 -8.42 -20.84 -21.24
N SER A 27 -9.41 -21.73 -21.42
CA SER A 27 -10.43 -21.97 -20.40
C SER A 27 -9.93 -22.72 -19.16
N LYS A 28 -8.78 -23.40 -19.25
CA LYS A 28 -8.16 -24.08 -18.11
C LYS A 28 -7.33 -23.16 -17.21
N GLY A 29 -7.19 -21.87 -17.57
CA GLY A 29 -6.47 -20.87 -16.77
C GLY A 29 -4.94 -20.92 -16.88
N ASN A 30 -4.37 -21.96 -17.48
CA ASN A 30 -2.94 -22.06 -17.82
C ASN A 30 -2.63 -21.62 -19.26
N GLY A 31 -3.63 -21.07 -19.96
CA GLY A 31 -3.54 -20.77 -21.38
C GLY A 31 -2.41 -19.82 -21.67
N ASP A 32 -1.46 -20.28 -22.47
CA ASP A 32 -0.36 -19.46 -22.97
C ASP A 32 -0.94 -18.36 -23.87
N LEU A 33 -1.13 -17.17 -23.27
CA LEU A 33 -1.68 -16.01 -23.96
C LEU A 33 -0.76 -15.49 -25.06
N THR A 34 0.47 -16.01 -25.23
CA THR A 34 1.35 -15.63 -26.34
C THR A 34 0.99 -16.35 -27.64
N ARG A 35 0.20 -17.43 -27.56
CA ARG A 35 -0.26 -18.17 -28.73
C ARG A 35 -1.23 -17.36 -29.59
N ARG A 36 -1.18 -17.60 -30.89
CA ARG A 36 -2.07 -16.99 -31.89
C ARG A 36 -2.57 -18.04 -32.86
N LEU A 37 -3.80 -17.85 -33.32
CA LEU A 37 -4.38 -18.61 -34.42
C LEU A 37 -3.89 -18.04 -35.75
N GLU A 38 -3.44 -18.91 -36.64
CA GLU A 38 -3.01 -18.54 -37.98
C GLU A 38 -4.23 -18.17 -38.84
N VAL A 39 -4.25 -16.97 -39.40
CA VAL A 39 -5.35 -16.47 -40.25
C VAL A 39 -5.02 -16.76 -41.71
N LYS A 40 -5.42 -17.93 -42.22
CA LYS A 40 -5.13 -18.34 -43.61
C LYS A 40 -6.14 -17.88 -44.65
N ASN A 41 -7.41 -17.81 -44.24
CA ASN A 41 -8.53 -17.60 -45.15
C ASN A 41 -9.28 -16.33 -44.76
N GLN A 42 -9.99 -15.72 -45.70
CA GLN A 42 -10.93 -14.61 -45.45
C GLN A 42 -12.37 -15.11 -45.25
N ASP A 43 -12.52 -16.40 -44.94
CA ASP A 43 -13.81 -17.02 -44.62
C ASP A 43 -14.18 -16.80 -43.14
N ASP A 44 -15.32 -17.36 -42.73
CA ASP A 44 -15.83 -17.25 -41.36
C ASP A 44 -14.82 -17.78 -40.33
N LEU A 45 -14.06 -18.83 -40.65
CA LEU A 45 -13.03 -19.38 -39.75
C LEU A 45 -11.84 -18.42 -39.60
N GLY A 46 -11.47 -17.72 -40.67
CA GLY A 46 -10.51 -16.63 -40.63
C GLY A 46 -10.94 -15.49 -39.70
N GLN A 47 -12.20 -15.06 -39.81
CA GLN A 47 -12.77 -14.01 -38.96
C GLN A 47 -12.84 -14.44 -37.48
N ILE A 48 -13.24 -15.69 -37.20
CA ILE A 48 -13.22 -16.23 -35.83
C ILE A 48 -11.79 -16.24 -35.27
N SER A 49 -10.82 -16.66 -36.07
CA SER A 49 -9.40 -16.68 -35.66
C SER A 49 -8.90 -15.28 -35.31
N GLN A 50 -9.27 -14.26 -36.09
CA GLN A 50 -8.97 -12.86 -35.78
C GLN A 50 -9.64 -12.41 -34.46
N GLY A 51 -10.92 -12.71 -34.27
CA GLY A 51 -11.64 -12.36 -33.05
C GLY A 51 -11.04 -12.97 -31.79
N ILE A 52 -10.61 -14.23 -31.85
CA ILE A 52 -9.92 -14.91 -30.74
C ILE A 52 -8.54 -14.28 -30.48
N ASN A 53 -7.76 -13.98 -31.53
CA ASN A 53 -6.48 -13.30 -31.36
C ASN A 53 -6.64 -11.93 -30.66
N GLN A 54 -7.68 -11.17 -31.02
CA GLN A 54 -7.99 -9.90 -30.37
C GLN A 54 -8.42 -10.09 -28.91
N PHE A 55 -9.24 -11.11 -28.63
CA PHE A 55 -9.62 -11.46 -27.26
C PHE A 55 -8.41 -11.81 -26.40
N ILE A 56 -7.49 -12.63 -26.90
CA ILE A 56 -6.24 -12.97 -26.23
C ILE A 56 -5.39 -11.72 -25.97
N ALA A 57 -5.27 -10.83 -26.96
CA ALA A 57 -4.53 -9.58 -26.80
C ALA A 57 -5.13 -8.69 -25.69
N ASN A 58 -6.46 -8.58 -25.63
CA ASN A 58 -7.14 -7.83 -24.58
C ASN A 58 -6.92 -8.45 -23.20
N LEU A 59 -6.96 -9.78 -23.09
CA LEU A 59 -6.62 -10.49 -21.85
C LEU A 59 -5.17 -10.25 -21.43
N GLN A 60 -4.21 -10.25 -22.35
CA GLN A 60 -2.82 -9.94 -22.03
C GLN A 60 -2.67 -8.53 -21.48
N SER A 61 -3.29 -7.53 -22.11
CA SER A 61 -3.26 -6.15 -21.62
C SER A 61 -3.85 -6.04 -20.22
N MET A 62 -5.01 -6.66 -19.97
CA MET A 62 -5.62 -6.70 -18.64
C MET A 62 -4.69 -7.35 -17.60
N MET A 63 -4.03 -8.47 -17.94
CA MET A 63 -3.09 -9.13 -17.03
C MET A 63 -1.85 -8.27 -16.75
N LEU A 64 -1.35 -7.51 -17.73
CA LEU A 64 -0.25 -6.57 -17.54
C LEU A 64 -0.66 -5.40 -16.64
N GLU A 65 -1.86 -4.87 -16.80
CA GLU A 65 -2.41 -3.82 -15.92
C GLU A 65 -2.58 -4.31 -14.48
N VAL A 66 -3.04 -5.56 -14.29
CA VAL A 66 -3.11 -6.20 -12.96
C VAL A 66 -1.72 -6.32 -12.36
N LEU A 67 -0.73 -6.81 -13.12
CA LEU A 67 0.66 -6.92 -12.65
C LEU A 67 1.22 -5.56 -12.23
N GLN A 68 1.03 -4.53 -13.07
CA GLN A 68 1.47 -3.18 -12.76
C GLN A 68 0.81 -2.65 -11.49
N SER A 69 -0.50 -2.87 -11.33
CA SER A 69 -1.25 -2.47 -10.13
C SER A 69 -0.72 -3.18 -8.88
N SER A 70 -0.43 -4.48 -8.96
CA SER A 70 0.20 -5.24 -7.87
C SER A 70 1.55 -4.65 -7.49
N THR A 71 2.43 -4.34 -8.46
CA THR A 71 3.74 -3.73 -8.15
C THR A 71 3.60 -2.35 -7.51
N HIS A 72 2.61 -1.57 -7.90
CA HIS A 72 2.31 -0.28 -7.28
C HIS A 72 1.85 -0.45 -5.82
N ILE A 73 1.00 -1.44 -5.56
CA ILE A 73 0.58 -1.79 -4.20
C ILE A 73 1.79 -2.19 -3.35
N ASP A 74 2.65 -3.08 -3.85
CA ASP A 74 3.85 -3.53 -3.13
C ASP A 74 4.75 -2.34 -2.75
N SER A 75 5.02 -1.43 -3.70
CA SER A 75 5.83 -0.24 -3.42
C SER A 75 5.15 0.71 -2.41
N SER A 76 3.82 0.80 -2.43
CA SER A 76 3.05 1.62 -1.49
C SER A 76 3.11 1.04 -0.08
N VAL A 77 3.07 -0.29 0.06
CA VAL A 77 3.22 -0.99 1.33
C VAL A 77 4.62 -0.79 1.92
N GLU A 78 5.67 -0.87 1.10
CA GLU A 78 7.04 -0.63 1.58
C GLU A 78 7.23 0.82 2.05
N ARG A 79 6.66 1.79 1.32
CA ARG A 79 6.63 3.18 1.77
C ARG A 79 5.88 3.36 3.08
N LEU A 80 4.68 2.78 3.21
CA LEU A 80 3.87 2.84 4.43
C LEU A 80 4.64 2.28 5.63
N LYS A 81 5.36 1.19 5.44
CA LYS A 81 6.21 0.58 6.47
C LYS A 81 7.31 1.55 6.91
N SER A 82 8.05 2.14 5.97
CA SER A 82 9.09 3.13 6.28
C SER A 82 8.53 4.37 6.99
N GLU A 83 7.38 4.88 6.54
CA GLU A 83 6.69 6.00 7.19
C GLU A 83 6.26 5.64 8.62
N THR A 84 5.76 4.43 8.84
CA THR A 84 5.39 3.94 10.18
C THR A 84 6.60 3.82 11.11
N GLU A 85 7.72 3.31 10.62
CA GLU A 85 8.98 3.24 11.38
C GLU A 85 9.48 4.64 11.76
N ALA A 86 9.48 5.59 10.82
CA ALA A 86 9.83 6.98 11.09
C ALA A 86 8.88 7.61 12.13
N ASN A 87 7.58 7.34 12.04
CA ASN A 87 6.60 7.87 12.98
C ASN A 87 6.80 7.32 14.39
N ASN A 88 7.17 6.04 14.53
CA ASN A 88 7.53 5.45 15.81
C ASN A 88 8.74 6.14 16.45
N HIS A 89 9.76 6.49 15.66
CA HIS A 89 10.91 7.24 16.16
C HIS A 89 10.52 8.65 16.63
N ILE A 90 9.66 9.34 15.88
CA ILE A 90 9.15 10.66 16.26
C ILE A 90 8.33 10.57 17.57
N LEU A 91 7.46 9.57 17.69
CA LEU A 91 6.68 9.35 18.90
C LEU A 91 7.56 9.05 20.12
N ALA A 92 8.62 8.27 19.97
CA ALA A 92 9.59 8.05 21.04
C ALA A 92 10.28 9.35 21.48
N ALA A 93 10.66 10.20 20.52
CA ALA A 93 11.25 11.51 20.83
C ALA A 93 10.25 12.42 21.57
N HIS A 94 8.99 12.46 21.14
CA HIS A 94 7.95 13.22 21.83
C HIS A 94 7.66 12.71 23.25
N ALA A 95 7.72 11.40 23.48
CA ALA A 95 7.59 10.85 24.83
C ALA A 95 8.70 11.39 25.74
N THR A 96 9.95 11.34 25.29
CA THR A 96 11.10 11.90 26.04
C THR A 96 10.98 13.42 26.24
N GLU A 97 10.49 14.16 25.25
CA GLU A 97 10.25 15.60 25.40
C GLU A 97 9.16 15.90 26.43
N THR A 98 8.09 15.10 26.45
CA THR A 98 7.02 15.21 27.44
C THR A 98 7.53 14.93 28.85
N GLU A 99 8.38 13.92 29.04
CA GLU A 99 9.04 13.64 30.32
C GLU A 99 9.87 14.83 30.81
N LYS A 100 10.61 15.50 29.92
CA LYS A 100 11.36 16.72 30.26
C LYS A 100 10.45 17.87 30.67
N ILE A 101 9.31 18.04 30.01
CA ILE A 101 8.33 19.06 30.38
C ILE A 101 7.78 18.78 31.79
N VAL A 102 7.45 17.53 32.09
CA VAL A 102 6.99 17.13 33.43
C VAL A 102 8.06 17.44 34.47
N ALA A 103 9.31 17.07 34.22
CA ALA A 103 10.42 17.38 35.13
C ALA A 103 10.59 18.90 35.35
N ALA A 104 10.50 19.71 34.30
CA ALA A 104 10.57 21.17 34.42
C ALA A 104 9.40 21.76 35.23
N ILE A 105 8.19 21.19 35.10
CA ILE A 105 7.03 21.59 35.91
C ILE A 105 7.26 21.23 37.39
N GLU A 106 7.83 20.06 37.66
CA GLU A 106 8.15 19.62 39.02
C GLU A 106 9.19 20.55 39.68
N GLU A 107 10.28 20.86 38.97
CA GLU A 107 11.29 21.84 39.41
C GLU A 107 10.70 23.24 39.64
N MET A 108 9.81 23.69 38.76
CA MET A 108 9.11 24.97 38.89
C MET A 108 8.17 24.98 40.12
N SER A 109 7.50 23.86 40.40
CA SER A 109 6.65 23.70 41.58
C SER A 109 7.46 23.75 42.88
N GLU A 110 8.61 23.06 42.92
CA GLU A 110 9.54 23.14 44.04
C GLU A 110 10.05 24.56 44.26
N THR A 111 10.43 25.25 43.18
CA THR A 111 10.88 26.65 43.23
C THR A 111 9.79 27.57 43.79
N THR A 112 8.56 27.43 43.30
CA THR A 112 7.40 28.23 43.76
C THR A 112 7.07 27.96 45.23
N SER A 113 7.16 26.70 45.66
CA SER A 113 6.97 26.30 47.06
C SER A 113 8.03 26.93 47.96
N ASN A 114 9.30 26.86 47.56
CA ASN A 114 10.41 27.48 48.27
C ASN A 114 10.25 29.00 48.36
N GLU A 115 9.83 29.66 47.28
CA GLU A 115 9.53 31.10 47.30
C GLU A 115 8.40 31.44 48.27
N THR A 116 7.34 30.63 48.33
CA THR A 116 6.21 30.83 49.25
C THR A 116 6.64 30.69 50.70
N VAL A 117 7.46 29.67 51.01
CA VAL A 117 8.05 29.47 52.35
C VAL A 117 8.95 30.64 52.73
N ASN A 118 9.78 31.13 51.80
CA ASN A 118 10.64 32.28 52.02
C ASN A 118 9.82 33.55 52.31
N LEU A 119 8.75 33.81 51.55
CA LEU A 119 7.84 34.94 51.78
C LEU A 119 7.12 34.83 53.13
N ALA A 120 6.68 33.63 53.53
CA ALA A 120 6.04 33.40 54.83
C ALA A 120 7.01 33.68 55.98
N THR A 121 8.26 33.22 55.86
CA THR A 121 9.32 33.44 56.84
C THR A 121 9.68 34.93 56.96
N ALA A 122 9.84 35.63 55.82
CA ALA A 122 10.10 37.06 55.80
C ALA A 122 8.95 37.87 56.44
N ASN A 123 7.70 37.53 56.13
CA ASN A 123 6.54 38.16 56.77
C ASN A 123 6.51 37.91 58.29
N HIS A 124 6.84 36.70 58.74
CA HIS A 124 6.91 36.38 60.17
C HIS A 124 7.99 37.22 60.88
N GLN A 125 9.19 37.31 60.31
CA GLN A 125 10.28 38.14 60.85
C GLN A 125 9.89 39.62 60.93
N LEU A 126 9.24 40.15 59.89
CA LEU A 126 8.77 41.53 59.87
C LEU A 126 7.78 41.81 61.02
N ARG A 127 6.87 40.87 61.32
CA ARG A 127 5.93 41.01 62.45
C ARG A 127 6.65 41.07 63.79
N LEU A 128 7.66 40.21 64.02
CA LEU A 128 8.44 40.22 65.26
C LEU A 128 9.18 41.55 65.45
N ILE A 129 9.77 42.09 64.39
CA ILE A 129 10.44 43.41 64.42
C ILE A 129 9.43 44.50 64.81
N VAL A 130 8.26 44.53 64.18
CA VAL A 130 7.22 45.52 64.49
C VAL A 130 6.73 45.42 65.94
N GLU A 131 6.59 44.20 66.49
CA GLU A 131 6.22 44.04 67.90
C GLU A 131 7.31 44.50 68.86
N GLN A 132 8.59 44.24 68.57
CA GLN A 132 9.69 44.76 69.41
C GLN A 132 9.70 46.29 69.48
N PHE A 133 9.45 46.97 68.35
CA PHE A 133 9.36 48.43 68.32
C PHE A 133 8.16 48.98 69.09
N LYS A 134 7.05 48.24 69.21
CA LYS A 134 5.88 48.66 70.01
C LYS A 134 6.08 48.53 71.51
N LEU A 135 7.02 47.69 71.94
CA LEU A 135 7.31 47.40 73.35
C LEU A 135 8.46 48.25 73.92
N SER A 136 9.09 49.09 73.08
CA SER A 136 10.13 50.07 73.46
C SER A 136 9.56 51.47 73.56
#